data_AF-A0A2V8EBX0-F1
#
_entry.id   AF-A0A2V8EBX0-F1
#
_cell.length_a   1.000
_cell.length_b   1.000
_cell.length_c   1.000
_cell.angle_alpha   90.00
_cell.angle_beta   90.00
_cell.angle_gamma   90.00
#
_symmetry.space_group_name_H-M   'P 1'
#
loop_
_entity.id
_entity.type
_entity.pdbx_description
1 polymer ?
#
loop_
_entity_poly.entity_id
_entity_poly.type
_entity_poly.pdbx_seq_one_letter_code
_entity_poly.pdbx_strand_id
1 'polypeptide(L)'
;MILAMEAGYAKGGDRRWGNLQSAAIKIADPNDPGRGNDHIALAIEVGEHPEPVAEMKRIYYTTGRHLGYRSFSRIEGNDVVELKRMLHGVGYWRPSLAAFPEAPPSINTPQMQELRRTNPAEYDKRAADSRKASADYTREFATFDDETIAAVDKFRKDRNLDYQGDAPGLVDARLIDALRSASFEKRKSSKR
;
A
#
# COMPACT_ATOMS: atom_id res chain seq x y z
N MET A 1 18.34 5.30 24.03
CA MET A 1 19.24 4.14 24.28
C MET A 1 19.74 3.49 23.00
N ILE A 2 18.88 3.04 22.08
CA ILE A 2 19.29 2.39 20.81
C ILE A 2 20.29 3.26 20.01
N LEU A 3 20.03 4.58 19.85
CA LEU A 3 20.96 5.50 19.17
C LEU A 3 22.37 5.54 19.80
N ALA A 4 22.47 5.41 21.13
CA ALA A 4 23.75 5.37 21.82
C ALA A 4 24.49 4.05 21.56
N MET A 5 23.75 2.94 21.47
CA MET A 5 24.31 1.63 21.10
C MET A 5 24.78 1.63 19.64
N GLU A 6 24.04 2.24 18.71
CA GLU A 6 24.47 2.41 17.31
C GLU A 6 25.77 3.20 17.24
N ALA A 7 25.86 4.32 17.96
CA ALA A 7 27.07 5.14 18.00
C ALA A 7 28.28 4.39 18.62
N GLY A 8 28.05 3.56 19.64
CA GLY A 8 29.08 2.71 20.24
C GLY A 8 29.56 1.61 19.29
N TYR A 9 28.62 0.93 18.64
CA TYR A 9 28.91 -0.11 17.65
C TYR A 9 29.69 0.45 16.46
N ALA A 10 29.30 1.62 15.94
CA ALA A 10 30.01 2.31 14.86
C ALA A 10 31.46 2.69 15.21
N LYS A 11 31.80 2.82 16.50
CA LYS A 11 33.17 3.08 16.99
C LYS A 11 34.00 1.81 17.20
N GLY A 12 33.52 0.66 16.73
CA GLY A 12 34.20 -0.63 16.80
C GLY A 12 33.58 -1.63 17.78
N GLY A 13 32.47 -1.27 18.44
CA GLY A 13 31.67 -2.19 19.24
C GLY A 13 32.46 -3.01 20.25
N ASP A 14 32.03 -4.25 20.46
CA ASP A 14 32.79 -5.23 21.22
C ASP A 14 34.03 -5.67 20.43
N ARG A 15 35.23 -5.62 21.03
CA ARG A 15 36.49 -5.93 20.34
C ARG A 15 36.91 -7.40 20.47
N ARG A 16 36.09 -8.25 21.09
CA ARG A 16 36.38 -9.69 21.23
C ARG A 16 36.47 -10.34 19.85
N TRP A 17 37.63 -10.89 19.54
CA TRP A 17 37.98 -11.49 18.26
C TRP A 17 37.32 -12.86 18.09
N GLY A 18 36.70 -13.11 16.93
CA GLY A 18 36.30 -14.46 16.49
C GLY A 18 34.85 -14.90 16.75
N ASN A 19 34.00 -14.09 17.40
CA ASN A 19 32.59 -14.43 17.63
C ASN A 19 31.64 -13.37 17.06
N LEU A 20 30.45 -13.81 16.64
CA LEU A 20 29.33 -12.91 16.35
C LEU A 20 29.00 -12.09 17.60
N GLN A 21 28.67 -10.82 17.41
CA GLN A 21 28.37 -9.91 18.52
C GLN A 21 26.90 -10.01 18.93
N SER A 22 26.59 -9.51 20.13
CA SER A 22 25.24 -9.52 20.70
C SER A 22 24.83 -8.11 21.13
N ALA A 23 23.53 -7.85 21.17
CA ALA A 23 22.96 -6.60 21.68
C ALA A 23 21.73 -6.92 22.53
N ALA A 24 21.59 -6.21 23.65
CA ALA A 24 20.44 -6.37 24.52
C ALA A 24 19.98 -5.02 25.07
N ILE A 25 18.66 -4.90 25.24
CA ILE A 25 18.00 -3.78 25.89
C ILE A 25 16.94 -4.34 26.82
N LYS A 26 16.96 -3.89 28.08
CA LYS A 26 15.93 -4.16 29.07
C LYS A 26 15.53 -2.84 29.73
N ILE A 27 14.25 -2.53 29.70
CA ILE A 27 13.67 -1.30 30.28
C ILE A 27 12.65 -1.73 31.33
N ALA A 28 12.90 -1.31 32.56
CA ALA A 28 11.92 -1.40 33.63
C ALA A 28 11.17 -0.06 33.73
N ASP A 29 9.84 -0.13 33.87
CA ASP A 29 8.98 1.05 34.08
C ASP A 29 7.93 0.71 35.15
N PRO A 30 7.95 1.37 36.32
CA PRO A 30 6.97 1.09 37.38
C PRO A 30 5.53 1.44 36.99
N ASN A 31 5.31 2.24 35.93
CA ASN A 31 3.99 2.62 35.45
C ASN A 31 3.49 1.72 34.31
N ASP A 32 4.34 0.86 33.78
CA ASP A 32 3.96 -0.17 32.80
C ASP A 32 3.94 -1.51 33.54
N PRO A 33 2.79 -2.22 33.62
CA PRO A 33 2.79 -3.55 34.22
C PRO A 33 3.64 -4.55 33.40
N GLY A 34 3.93 -4.28 32.13
CA GLY A 34 4.53 -5.24 31.22
C GLY A 34 3.58 -6.40 30.91
N ARG A 35 4.01 -7.31 30.02
CA ARG A 35 3.19 -8.51 29.69
C ARG A 35 3.12 -9.53 30.82
N GLY A 36 4.14 -9.56 31.68
CA GLY A 36 4.27 -10.50 32.79
C GLY A 36 3.84 -9.96 34.15
N ASN A 37 3.31 -8.73 34.22
CA ASN A 37 3.13 -8.00 35.49
C ASN A 37 4.45 -7.86 36.29
N ASP A 38 5.57 -7.79 35.57
CA ASP A 38 6.95 -7.74 36.09
C ASP A 38 7.57 -6.34 35.96
N HIS A 39 6.79 -5.37 35.50
CA HIS A 39 7.22 -4.00 35.24
C HIS A 39 8.36 -3.87 34.23
N ILE A 40 8.50 -4.87 33.34
CA ILE A 40 9.43 -4.81 32.21
C ILE A 40 8.66 -4.35 30.97
N ALA A 41 8.80 -3.07 30.65
CA ALA A 41 8.18 -2.44 29.48
C ALA A 41 8.79 -2.93 28.15
N LEU A 42 10.09 -3.26 28.15
CA LEU A 42 10.78 -3.76 26.96
C LEU A 42 11.92 -4.70 27.34
N ALA A 43 12.00 -5.85 26.70
CA ALA A 43 13.16 -6.72 26.71
C ALA A 43 13.41 -7.22 25.28
N ILE A 44 14.56 -6.88 24.71
CA ILE A 44 15.02 -7.40 23.41
C ILE A 44 16.45 -7.90 23.61
N GLU A 45 16.67 -9.14 23.20
CA GLU A 45 17.97 -9.80 23.24
C GLU A 45 18.26 -10.37 21.86
N VAL A 46 19.36 -9.93 21.26
CA VAL A 46 19.88 -10.41 19.98
C VAL A 46 21.21 -11.09 20.26
N GLY A 47 21.19 -12.42 20.22
CA GLY A 47 22.39 -13.24 20.37
C GLY A 47 23.04 -13.53 19.03
N GLU A 48 24.37 -13.51 18.99
CA GLU A 48 25.17 -14.03 17.88
C GLU A 48 24.68 -13.58 16.49
N HIS A 49 24.61 -12.26 16.27
CA HIS A 49 24.18 -11.70 15.00
C HIS A 49 25.31 -10.88 14.34
N PRO A 50 25.46 -10.91 13.00
CA PRO A 50 26.46 -10.08 12.31
C PRO A 50 26.21 -8.58 12.49
N GLU A 51 24.95 -8.19 12.70
CA GLU A 51 24.51 -6.81 12.88
C GLU A 51 23.58 -6.69 14.11
N PRO A 52 24.08 -6.89 15.34
CA PRO A 52 23.22 -7.14 16.50
C PRO A 52 22.42 -5.90 16.91
N VAL A 53 23.02 -4.71 16.81
CA VAL A 53 22.32 -3.45 17.11
C VAL A 53 21.26 -3.14 16.06
N ALA A 54 21.54 -3.40 14.78
CA ALA A 54 20.56 -3.19 13.71
C ALA A 54 19.36 -4.14 13.83
N GLU A 55 19.61 -5.41 14.18
CA GLU A 55 18.54 -6.38 14.41
C GLU A 55 17.71 -6.04 15.66
N MET A 56 18.35 -5.64 16.75
CA MET A 56 17.66 -5.17 17.95
C MET A 56 16.77 -3.95 17.64
N LYS A 57 17.27 -3.02 16.81
CA LYS A 57 16.52 -1.87 16.32
C LYS A 57 15.34 -2.31 15.45
N ARG A 58 15.53 -3.26 14.53
CA ARG A 58 14.45 -3.84 13.71
C ARG A 58 13.34 -4.43 14.60
N ILE A 59 13.70 -5.21 15.62
CA ILE A 59 12.74 -5.80 16.57
C ILE A 59 11.98 -4.68 17.29
N TYR A 60 12.67 -3.66 17.83
CA TYR A 60 12.05 -2.52 18.48
C TYR A 60 11.01 -1.82 17.60
N TYR A 61 11.35 -1.48 16.35
CA TYR A 61 10.40 -0.89 15.42
C TYR A 61 9.23 -1.83 15.12
N THR A 62 9.50 -3.12 14.93
CA THR A 62 8.48 -4.11 14.55
C THR A 62 7.47 -4.37 15.67
N THR A 63 7.94 -4.62 16.90
CA THR A 63 7.08 -4.97 18.04
C THR A 63 6.28 -3.77 18.52
N GLY A 64 6.88 -2.57 18.52
CA GLY A 64 6.20 -1.32 18.84
C GLY A 64 5.39 -0.73 17.68
N ARG A 65 5.47 -1.31 16.47
CA ARG A 65 4.88 -0.77 15.23
C ARG A 65 5.21 0.71 15.01
N HIS A 66 6.42 1.11 15.39
CA HIS A 66 6.90 2.49 15.30
C HIS A 66 7.18 2.90 13.86
N LEU A 67 6.98 4.17 13.51
CA LEU A 67 7.27 4.69 12.17
C LEU A 67 8.65 4.21 11.66
N GLY A 68 8.68 3.59 10.49
CA GLY A 68 9.85 2.93 9.92
C GLY A 68 9.82 1.40 9.98
N TYR A 69 8.91 0.78 10.72
CA TYR A 69 8.79 -0.69 10.76
C TYR A 69 8.26 -1.32 9.47
N ARG A 70 7.52 -0.55 8.67
CA ARG A 70 7.07 -0.93 7.34
C ARG A 70 6.99 0.30 6.45
N SER A 71 7.18 0.10 5.16
CA SER A 71 6.80 1.08 4.14
C SER A 71 5.28 1.06 3.97
N PHE A 72 4.69 2.23 3.74
CA PHE A 72 3.30 2.35 3.34
C PHE A 72 3.19 3.46 2.30
N SER A 73 2.32 3.24 1.32
CA SER A 73 2.00 4.20 0.28
C SER A 73 0.54 4.00 -0.10
N ARG A 74 -0.06 5.05 -0.67
CA ARG A 74 -1.36 4.93 -1.33
C ARG A 74 -1.19 4.06 -2.57
N ILE A 75 -2.15 3.19 -2.84
CA ILE A 75 -2.19 2.38 -4.06
C ILE A 75 -2.97 3.16 -5.11
N GLU A 76 -2.32 3.44 -6.24
CA GLU A 76 -2.92 4.10 -7.40
C GLU A 76 -2.44 3.45 -8.69
N GLY A 77 -3.32 3.31 -9.69
CA GLY A 77 -2.90 2.75 -10.97
C GLY A 77 -4.03 2.27 -11.88
N ASN A 78 -3.63 1.78 -13.06
CA ASN A 78 -4.54 1.21 -14.05
C ASN A 78 -5.20 -0.09 -13.58
N ASP A 79 -4.53 -0.84 -12.70
CA ASP A 79 -5.08 -2.00 -12.00
C ASP A 79 -6.26 -1.62 -11.10
N VAL A 80 -6.17 -0.51 -10.37
CA VAL A 80 -7.28 0.02 -9.58
C VAL A 80 -8.43 0.47 -10.49
N VAL A 81 -8.13 1.11 -11.63
CA VAL A 81 -9.14 1.47 -12.63
C VAL A 81 -9.84 0.23 -13.17
N GLU A 82 -9.10 -0.82 -13.50
CA GLU A 82 -9.66 -2.10 -13.98
C GLU A 82 -10.57 -2.73 -12.93
N LEU A 83 -10.12 -2.79 -11.67
CA LEU A 83 -10.91 -3.29 -10.55
C LEU A 83 -12.22 -2.50 -10.39
N LYS A 84 -12.15 -1.16 -10.30
CA LYS A 84 -13.34 -0.30 -10.17
C LYS A 84 -14.28 -0.47 -11.36
N ARG A 85 -13.74 -0.58 -12.59
CA ARG A 85 -14.53 -0.81 -13.81
C ARG A 85 -15.25 -2.15 -13.78
N MET A 86 -14.59 -3.22 -13.33
CA MET A 86 -15.22 -4.53 -13.18
C MET A 86 -16.29 -4.53 -12.09
N LEU A 87 -15.98 -3.96 -10.91
CA LEU A 87 -16.94 -3.81 -9.81
C LEU A 87 -18.16 -2.96 -10.20
N HIS A 88 -17.95 -1.88 -10.96
CA HIS A 88 -19.02 -1.11 -11.56
C HIS A 88 -19.86 -1.96 -12.51
N GLY A 89 -19.18 -2.67 -13.40
CA GLY A 89 -19.80 -3.59 -14.35
C GLY A 89 -20.70 -4.60 -13.66
N VAL A 90 -20.31 -5.14 -12.49
CA VAL A 90 -21.13 -6.08 -11.69
C VAL A 90 -22.10 -5.40 -10.71
N GLY A 91 -22.05 -4.08 -10.54
CA GLY A 91 -23.00 -3.30 -9.74
C GLY A 91 -22.59 -3.04 -8.29
N TYR A 92 -21.33 -3.29 -7.93
CA TYR A 92 -20.81 -3.12 -6.58
C TYR A 92 -20.14 -1.76 -6.34
N TRP A 93 -19.70 -1.08 -7.40
CA TRP A 93 -19.05 0.24 -7.30
C TRP A 93 -19.79 1.26 -8.17
N ARG A 94 -20.28 2.36 -7.57
CA ARG A 94 -21.07 3.42 -8.22
C ARG A 94 -22.07 2.91 -9.27
N PRO A 95 -23.03 2.03 -8.92
CA PRO A 95 -23.98 1.49 -9.90
C PRO A 95 -24.92 2.54 -10.51
N SER A 96 -25.04 3.72 -9.90
CA SER A 96 -25.80 4.87 -10.42
C SER A 96 -25.06 5.65 -11.52
N LEU A 97 -23.75 5.43 -11.69
CA LEU A 97 -22.97 6.04 -12.76
C LEU A 97 -23.42 5.43 -14.10
N ALA A 98 -23.73 6.28 -15.10
CA ALA A 98 -24.30 5.81 -16.36
C ALA A 98 -23.35 4.88 -17.14
N ALA A 99 -22.05 5.20 -17.13
CA ALA A 99 -20.98 4.38 -17.67
C ALA A 99 -19.66 4.73 -16.97
N PHE A 100 -18.77 3.74 -16.87
CA PHE A 100 -17.42 3.99 -16.37
C PHE A 100 -16.65 4.88 -17.35
N PRO A 101 -16.01 5.98 -16.91
CA PRO A 101 -15.36 6.92 -17.81
C PRO A 101 -14.10 6.35 -18.47
N GLU A 102 -13.80 6.85 -19.66
CA GLU A 102 -12.55 6.55 -20.34
C GLU A 102 -11.41 7.42 -19.82
N ALA A 103 -10.20 6.87 -19.86
CA ALA A 103 -9.01 7.60 -19.44
C ALA A 103 -8.76 8.80 -20.37
N PRO A 104 -8.26 9.93 -19.85
CA PRO A 104 -7.88 11.06 -20.67
C PRO A 104 -6.86 10.64 -21.74
N PRO A 105 -6.96 11.19 -22.97
CA PRO A 105 -6.03 10.85 -24.04
C PRO A 105 -4.60 11.25 -23.66
N SER A 106 -3.64 10.41 -24.06
CA SER A 106 -2.22 10.70 -23.91
C SER A 106 -1.85 11.97 -24.67
N ILE A 107 -1.06 12.84 -24.05
CA ILE A 107 -0.47 14.00 -24.72
C ILE A 107 0.70 13.63 -25.64
N ASN A 108 1.23 12.40 -25.53
CA ASN A 108 2.34 11.93 -26.34
C ASN A 108 1.83 11.45 -27.71
N THR A 109 1.34 12.39 -28.53
CA THR A 109 0.89 12.13 -29.90
C THR A 109 1.76 12.88 -30.92
N PRO A 110 1.87 12.40 -32.18
CA PRO A 110 2.60 13.13 -33.23
C PRO A 110 2.13 14.57 -33.41
N GLN A 111 0.83 14.82 -33.32
CA GLN A 111 0.23 16.14 -33.42
C GLN A 111 0.71 17.09 -32.30
N MET A 112 0.85 16.59 -31.07
CA MET A 112 1.36 17.37 -29.95
C MET A 112 2.87 17.63 -30.06
N GLN A 113 3.63 16.70 -30.64
CA GLN A 113 5.05 16.90 -30.93
C GLN A 113 5.27 17.99 -31.99
N GLU A 114 4.42 18.03 -33.01
CA GLU A 114 4.43 19.08 -34.03
C GLU A 114 4.02 20.43 -33.44
N LEU A 115 2.94 20.47 -32.65
CA LEU A 115 2.47 21.68 -31.97
C LEU A 115 3.54 22.28 -31.05
N ARG A 116 4.32 21.43 -30.36
CA ARG A 116 5.45 21.89 -29.54
C ARG A 116 6.52 22.64 -30.35
N ARG A 117 6.68 22.29 -31.64
CA ARG A 117 7.64 22.97 -32.53
C ARG A 117 7.07 24.24 -33.14
N THR A 118 5.79 24.22 -33.52
CA THR A 118 5.15 25.30 -34.28
C THR A 118 4.51 26.37 -33.39
N ASN A 119 3.95 26.00 -32.23
CA ASN A 119 3.30 26.91 -31.28
C ASN A 119 3.51 26.46 -29.82
N PRO A 120 4.67 26.79 -29.20
CA PRO A 120 5.00 26.36 -27.84
C PRO A 120 3.99 26.81 -26.77
N ALA A 121 3.44 28.03 -26.89
CA ALA A 121 2.49 28.56 -25.91
C ALA A 121 1.16 27.78 -25.91
N GLU A 122 0.67 27.39 -27.10
CA GLU A 122 -0.52 26.56 -27.20
C GLU A 122 -0.26 25.12 -26.72
N TYR A 123 0.92 24.57 -27.00
CA TYR A 123 1.35 23.29 -26.45
C TYR A 123 1.33 23.31 -24.92
N ASP A 124 1.90 24.33 -24.28
CA ASP A 124 1.96 24.45 -22.82
C ASP A 124 0.57 24.51 -22.19
N LYS A 125 -0.36 25.25 -22.81
CA LYS A 125 -1.76 25.30 -22.38
C LYS A 125 -2.42 23.93 -22.46
N ARG A 126 -2.34 23.25 -23.62
CA ARG A 126 -2.91 21.90 -23.78
C ARG A 126 -2.25 20.88 -22.86
N ALA A 127 -0.97 21.05 -22.56
CA ALA A 127 -0.25 20.22 -21.61
C ALA A 127 -0.69 20.42 -20.16
N ALA A 128 -0.95 21.66 -19.76
CA ALA A 128 -1.52 21.95 -18.45
C ALA A 128 -2.93 21.34 -18.31
N ASP A 129 -3.78 21.49 -19.33
CA ASP A 129 -5.14 20.95 -19.33
C ASP A 129 -5.13 19.41 -19.28
N SER A 130 -4.28 18.75 -20.07
CA SER A 130 -4.12 17.30 -20.06
C SER A 130 -3.60 16.78 -18.72
N ARG A 131 -2.62 17.46 -18.10
CA ARG A 131 -2.13 17.11 -16.75
C ARG A 131 -3.22 17.23 -15.70
N LYS A 132 -4.03 18.29 -15.76
CA LYS A 132 -5.17 18.49 -14.85
C LYS A 132 -6.21 17.39 -15.03
N ALA A 133 -6.64 17.11 -16.26
CA ALA A 133 -7.59 16.05 -16.55
C ALA A 133 -7.10 14.67 -16.09
N SER A 134 -5.80 14.38 -16.29
CA SER A 134 -5.18 13.13 -15.82
C SER A 134 -5.13 13.05 -14.30
N ALA A 135 -4.78 14.15 -13.62
CA ALA A 135 -4.74 14.19 -12.15
C ALA A 135 -6.14 14.03 -11.53
N ASP A 136 -7.16 14.67 -12.11
CA ASP A 136 -8.54 14.55 -11.66
C ASP A 136 -9.07 13.12 -11.90
N TYR A 137 -8.78 12.53 -13.06
CA TYR A 137 -9.11 11.14 -13.34
C TYR A 137 -8.42 10.16 -12.37
N THR A 138 -7.13 10.33 -12.09
CA THR A 138 -6.39 9.48 -11.14
C THR A 138 -6.98 9.56 -9.74
N ARG A 139 -7.29 10.79 -9.28
CA ARG A 139 -7.87 11.02 -7.95
C ARG A 139 -9.22 10.33 -7.79
N GLU A 140 -10.04 10.31 -8.83
CA GLU A 140 -11.40 9.78 -8.75
C GLU A 140 -11.48 8.29 -9.09
N PHE A 141 -10.76 7.83 -10.11
CA PHE A 141 -10.94 6.49 -10.69
C PHE A 141 -9.74 5.57 -10.52
N ALA A 142 -8.54 6.09 -10.22
CA ALA A 142 -7.34 5.27 -10.10
C ALA A 142 -6.82 5.15 -8.67
N THR A 143 -7.47 5.78 -7.68
CA THR A 143 -7.11 5.67 -6.27
C THR A 143 -7.84 4.52 -5.59
N PHE A 144 -7.12 3.67 -4.85
CA PHE A 144 -7.72 2.63 -4.01
C PHE A 144 -8.20 3.26 -2.69
N ASP A 145 -9.42 3.79 -2.73
CA ASP A 145 -10.07 4.58 -1.67
C ASP A 145 -11.05 3.74 -0.82
N ASP A 146 -11.61 4.36 0.22
CA ASP A 146 -12.57 3.73 1.13
C ASP A 146 -13.83 3.23 0.41
N GLU A 147 -14.27 3.92 -0.65
CA GLU A 147 -15.39 3.49 -1.48
C GLU A 147 -15.06 2.19 -2.22
N THR A 148 -13.84 2.06 -2.72
CA THR A 148 -13.33 0.83 -3.35
C THR A 148 -13.22 -0.30 -2.35
N ILE A 149 -12.68 -0.03 -1.16
CA ILE A 149 -12.58 -1.00 -0.06
C ILE A 149 -13.96 -1.54 0.27
N ALA A 150 -14.95 -0.65 0.48
CA ALA A 150 -16.32 -1.06 0.77
C ALA A 150 -16.96 -1.89 -0.35
N ALA A 151 -16.71 -1.54 -1.62
CA ALA A 151 -17.20 -2.31 -2.76
C ALA A 151 -16.56 -3.71 -2.84
N VAL A 152 -15.24 -3.81 -2.60
CA VAL A 152 -14.51 -5.08 -2.54
C VAL A 152 -15.05 -5.94 -1.40
N ASP A 153 -15.16 -5.39 -0.20
CA ASP A 153 -15.61 -6.14 0.98
C ASP A 153 -17.05 -6.62 0.82
N LYS A 154 -17.92 -5.77 0.25
CA LYS A 154 -19.29 -6.18 -0.09
C LYS A 154 -19.31 -7.31 -1.11
N PHE A 155 -18.50 -7.23 -2.16
CA PHE A 155 -18.40 -8.31 -3.16
C PHE A 155 -17.87 -9.60 -2.55
N ARG A 156 -16.84 -9.53 -1.71
CA ARG A 156 -16.29 -10.70 -1.00
C ARG A 156 -17.36 -11.37 -0.15
N LYS A 157 -18.06 -10.59 0.66
CA LYS A 157 -19.13 -11.09 1.55
C LYS A 157 -20.26 -11.76 0.77
N ASP A 158 -20.75 -11.11 -0.28
CA ASP A 158 -21.84 -11.67 -1.12
C ASP A 158 -21.41 -12.95 -1.86
N ARG A 159 -20.10 -13.19 -2.00
CA ARG A 159 -19.51 -14.37 -2.64
C ARG A 159 -18.90 -15.38 -1.65
N ASN A 160 -19.12 -15.21 -0.34
CA ASN A 160 -18.55 -16.05 0.73
C ASN A 160 -17.01 -16.16 0.66
N LEU A 161 -16.34 -15.03 0.39
CA LEU A 161 -14.88 -14.90 0.37
C LEU A 161 -14.34 -14.12 1.59
N ASP A 162 -15.15 -13.96 2.63
CA ASP A 162 -14.81 -13.27 3.87
C ASP A 162 -14.21 -14.24 4.91
N TYR A 163 -12.89 -14.42 4.86
CA TYR A 163 -12.18 -15.30 5.78
C TYR A 163 -11.71 -14.55 7.03
N GLN A 164 -11.61 -15.25 8.16
CA GLN A 164 -11.09 -14.67 9.39
C GLN A 164 -9.64 -14.19 9.18
N GLY A 165 -9.39 -12.91 9.47
CA GLY A 165 -8.07 -12.29 9.32
C GLY A 165 -7.81 -11.62 7.97
N ASP A 166 -8.75 -11.66 7.03
CA ASP A 166 -8.66 -10.89 5.79
C ASP A 166 -8.60 -9.38 6.11
N ALA A 167 -7.68 -8.68 5.45
CA ALA A 167 -7.61 -7.23 5.55
C ALA A 167 -8.79 -6.57 4.80
N PRO A 168 -9.27 -5.40 5.26
CA PRO A 168 -10.25 -4.62 4.50
C PRO A 168 -9.76 -4.34 3.08
N GLY A 169 -10.64 -4.55 2.10
CA GLY A 169 -10.34 -4.34 0.69
C GLY A 169 -9.34 -5.34 0.11
N LEU A 170 -9.20 -6.53 0.68
CA LEU A 170 -8.26 -7.53 0.17
C LEU A 170 -8.59 -7.93 -1.28
N VAL A 171 -7.71 -7.54 -2.20
CA VAL A 171 -7.70 -7.94 -3.61
C VAL A 171 -6.67 -9.05 -3.80
N ASP A 172 -7.13 -10.29 -3.76
CA ASP A 172 -6.32 -11.50 -3.96
C ASP A 172 -6.79 -12.30 -5.18
N ALA A 173 -6.08 -13.39 -5.52
CA ALA A 173 -6.41 -14.22 -6.68
C ALA A 173 -7.86 -14.74 -6.64
N ARG A 174 -8.37 -15.09 -5.45
CA ARG A 174 -9.74 -15.58 -5.23
C ARG A 174 -10.77 -14.52 -5.60
N LEU A 175 -10.57 -13.27 -5.19
CA LEU A 175 -11.43 -12.15 -5.59
C LEU A 175 -11.40 -11.97 -7.11
N ILE A 176 -10.21 -11.96 -7.71
CA ILE A 176 -10.03 -11.71 -9.15
C ILE A 176 -10.77 -12.76 -9.97
N ASP A 177 -10.65 -14.04 -9.62
CA ASP A 177 -11.31 -15.13 -10.33
C ASP A 177 -12.84 -15.06 -10.20
N ALA A 178 -13.34 -14.76 -8.99
CA ALA A 178 -14.76 -14.55 -8.75
C ALA A 178 -15.32 -13.34 -9.51
N LEU A 179 -14.58 -12.24 -9.55
CA LEU A 179 -14.97 -10.99 -10.23
C LEU A 179 -15.00 -11.16 -11.75
N ARG A 180 -14.01 -11.86 -12.31
CA ARG A 180 -13.99 -12.24 -13.74
C ARG A 180 -15.20 -13.08 -14.08
N SER A 181 -15.48 -14.11 -13.29
CA SER A 181 -16.64 -15.00 -13.49
C SER A 181 -17.96 -14.23 -13.46
N ALA A 182 -18.16 -13.37 -12.45
CA ALA A 182 -19.34 -12.52 -12.32
C ALA A 182 -19.51 -11.55 -13.52
N SER A 183 -18.40 -10.98 -13.99
CA SER A 183 -18.40 -10.08 -15.15
C SER A 183 -18.79 -10.80 -16.45
N PHE A 184 -18.32 -12.05 -16.64
CA PHE A 184 -18.71 -12.89 -17.77
C PHE A 184 -20.19 -13.26 -17.72
N GLU A 185 -20.72 -13.64 -16.55
CA GLU A 185 -22.15 -13.95 -16.36
C GLU A 185 -23.04 -12.77 -16.71
N LYS A 186 -22.71 -11.56 -16.22
CA LYS A 186 -23.49 -10.35 -16.49
C LYS A 186 -23.46 -9.92 -17.96
N ARG A 187 -22.31 -10.12 -18.64
CA ARG A 187 -22.22 -9.90 -20.10
C ARG A 187 -23.06 -10.89 -20.89
N LYS A 188 -23.19 -12.14 -20.43
CA LYS A 188 -24.07 -13.13 -21.07
C LYS A 188 -25.55 -12.81 -20.87
N SER A 189 -25.94 -12.36 -19.67
CA SER A 189 -27.34 -12.00 -19.40
C SER A 189 -27.77 -10.74 -20.15
N SER A 190 -26.89 -9.75 -20.33
CA SER A 190 -27.19 -8.53 -21.08
C SER A 190 -27.31 -8.73 -22.60
N LYS A 191 -26.89 -9.88 -23.14
CA LYS A 191 -26.97 -10.20 -24.58
C LYS A 191 -28.17 -11.09 -24.93
N ARG A 192 -28.95 -11.54 -23.94
CA ARG A 192 -30.21 -12.27 -24.11
C ARG A 192 -31.37 -11.32 -23.90
#